data_AF-B9W0K8-F1
#
_entry.id   AF-B9W0K8-F1
#
_cell.length_a   1.000
_cell.length_b   1.000
_cell.length_c   1.000
_cell.angle_alpha   90.00
_cell.angle_beta   90.00
_cell.angle_gamma   90.00
#
_symmetry.space_group_name_H-M   'P 1'
#
loop_
_entity.id
_entity.type
_entity.pdbx_description
1 polymer ?
#
loop_
_entity_poly.entity_id
_entity_poly.type
_entity_poly.pdbx_seq_one_letter_code
_entity_poly.pdbx_strand_id
1 'polypeptide(L)'
;GTELLTRLKKALVDKEEVALPMFTSCSPGWIKFAEYYYPEFLPNLSTCKSPQQMFGALAKTFYAQKVGVKPENMVVVSVMPCTAKKFEAQRGEMNDSGVQDVDYVLTTRELGRMIEGAGIDFNSLEEQEMDTPLGLSSGAADIFAN
;
A
#
# COMPACT_ATOMS: atom_id res chain seq x y z
N GLY A 1 6.20 -12.56 -4.68
CA GLY A 1 6.57 -13.77 -5.42
C GLY A 1 6.99 -14.91 -4.50
N THR A 2 7.95 -14.66 -3.62
CA THR A 2 8.56 -15.68 -2.74
C THR A 2 7.55 -16.45 -1.89
N GLU A 3 6.59 -15.77 -1.26
CA GLU A 3 5.59 -16.43 -0.42
C GLU A 3 4.82 -17.54 -1.14
N LEU A 4 4.30 -17.27 -2.34
CA LEU A 4 3.59 -18.26 -3.14
C LEU A 4 4.48 -19.46 -3.47
N LEU A 5 5.72 -19.20 -3.90
CA LEU A 5 6.68 -20.27 -4.24
C LEU A 5 7.00 -21.13 -3.01
N THR A 6 7.17 -20.51 -1.84
CA THR A 6 7.39 -21.22 -0.58
C THR A 6 6.19 -22.08 -0.19
N ARG A 7 4.95 -21.55 -0.29
CA ARG A 7 3.73 -22.33 -0.03
C ARG A 7 3.59 -23.50 -1.00
N LEU A 8 3.83 -23.28 -2.30
CA LEU A 8 3.78 -24.34 -3.32
C LEU A 8 4.83 -25.42 -3.09
N LYS A 9 6.05 -25.05 -2.70
CA LYS A 9 7.09 -26.03 -2.36
C LYS A 9 6.64 -26.91 -1.18
N LYS A 10 6.15 -26.30 -0.10
CA LYS A 10 5.64 -27.02 1.09
C LYS A 10 4.52 -27.99 0.73
N ALA A 11 3.55 -27.55 -0.07
CA ALA A 11 2.44 -28.39 -0.51
C ALA A 11 2.88 -29.54 -1.44
N LEU A 12 3.66 -29.22 -2.46
CA LEU A 12 3.90 -30.13 -3.59
C LEU A 12 5.10 -31.05 -3.38
N VAL A 13 6.15 -30.54 -2.73
CA VAL A 13 7.41 -31.26 -2.47
C VAL A 13 7.40 -31.85 -1.08
N ASP A 14 7.21 -31.01 -0.05
CA ASP A 14 7.36 -31.41 1.35
C ASP A 14 6.11 -32.14 1.89
N LYS A 15 5.01 -32.16 1.10
CA LYS A 15 3.71 -32.77 1.44
C LYS A 15 3.12 -32.26 2.77
N GLU A 16 3.44 -31.02 3.12
CA GLU A 16 2.88 -30.32 4.27
C GLU A 16 1.51 -29.73 3.93
N GLU A 17 0.60 -29.73 4.91
CA GLU A 17 -0.65 -29.01 4.79
C GLU A 17 -0.37 -27.49 4.89
N VAL A 18 -0.79 -26.75 3.86
CA VAL A 18 -0.65 -25.30 3.79
C VAL A 18 -1.90 -24.67 3.19
N ALA A 19 -2.20 -23.45 3.60
CA ALA A 19 -3.34 -22.70 3.10
C ALA A 19 -3.16 -22.31 1.63
N LEU A 20 -3.89 -23.02 0.76
CA LEU A 20 -4.03 -22.79 -0.67
C LEU A 20 -5.51 -22.88 -1.08
N PRO A 21 -5.97 -22.14 -2.11
CA PRO A 21 -5.21 -21.21 -2.96
C PRO A 21 -4.77 -19.96 -2.20
N MET A 22 -3.74 -19.25 -2.70
CA MET A 22 -3.30 -17.98 -2.11
C MET A 22 -4.10 -16.82 -2.71
N PHE A 23 -4.67 -15.97 -1.86
CA PHE A 23 -5.44 -14.79 -2.24
C PHE A 23 -4.60 -13.51 -2.10
N THR A 24 -4.89 -12.51 -2.92
CA THR A 24 -4.31 -11.17 -2.78
C THR A 24 -4.80 -10.48 -1.51
N SER A 25 -3.99 -9.60 -0.93
CA SER A 25 -4.28 -8.87 0.31
C SER A 25 -4.32 -7.34 0.15
N CYS A 26 -4.13 -6.83 -1.07
CA CYS A 26 -3.89 -5.42 -1.31
C CYS A 26 -5.15 -4.52 -1.32
N SER A 27 -6.34 -5.12 -1.49
CA SER A 27 -7.62 -4.42 -1.49
C SER A 27 -8.24 -4.43 -0.09
N PRO A 28 -8.35 -3.28 0.59
CA PRO A 28 -8.89 -3.25 1.95
C PRO A 28 -10.37 -3.59 2.02
N GLY A 29 -11.13 -3.37 0.94
CA GLY A 29 -12.52 -3.83 0.85
C GLY A 29 -12.62 -5.35 0.86
N TRP A 30 -11.74 -6.03 0.12
CA TRP A 30 -11.63 -7.49 0.11
C TRP A 30 -11.18 -8.03 1.48
N ILE A 31 -10.17 -7.42 2.10
CA ILE A 31 -9.72 -7.81 3.44
C ILE A 31 -10.87 -7.75 4.44
N LYS A 32 -11.59 -6.62 4.50
CA LYS A 32 -12.71 -6.46 5.44
C LYS A 32 -13.85 -7.43 5.16
N PHE A 33 -14.11 -7.74 3.89
CA PHE A 33 -15.10 -8.74 3.50
C PHE A 33 -14.69 -10.14 3.96
N ALA A 34 -13.43 -10.54 3.74
CA ALA A 34 -12.91 -11.84 4.19
C ALA A 34 -12.91 -11.95 5.72
N GLU A 35 -12.45 -10.91 6.44
CA GLU A 35 -12.46 -10.86 7.91
C GLU A 35 -13.87 -11.07 8.50
N TYR A 36 -14.91 -10.55 7.82
CA TYR A 36 -16.28 -10.60 8.34
C TYR A 36 -17.06 -11.84 7.92
N TYR A 37 -16.95 -12.24 6.65
CA TYR A 37 -17.80 -13.28 6.06
C TYR A 37 -17.09 -14.61 5.86
N TYR A 38 -15.76 -14.62 5.79
CA TYR A 38 -14.96 -15.81 5.50
C TYR A 38 -13.67 -15.90 6.32
N PRO A 39 -13.76 -15.81 7.67
CA PRO A 39 -12.59 -15.83 8.54
C PRO A 39 -11.73 -17.09 8.37
N GLU A 40 -12.32 -18.21 7.93
CA GLU A 40 -11.62 -19.46 7.64
C GLU A 40 -10.60 -19.34 6.50
N PHE A 41 -10.75 -18.36 5.59
CA PHE A 41 -9.81 -18.11 4.49
C PHE A 41 -8.76 -17.04 4.81
N LEU A 42 -8.71 -16.50 6.03
CA LEU A 42 -7.64 -15.57 6.41
C LEU A 42 -6.22 -16.15 6.25
N PRO A 43 -5.95 -17.44 6.58
CA PRO A 43 -4.66 -18.06 6.31
C PRO A 43 -4.28 -18.11 4.83
N ASN A 44 -5.26 -18.05 3.93
CA ASN A 44 -5.06 -18.07 2.49
C ASN A 44 -4.65 -16.70 1.93
N LEU A 45 -4.85 -15.60 2.67
CA LEU A 45 -4.40 -14.29 2.25
C LEU A 45 -2.87 -14.22 2.21
N SER A 46 -2.33 -13.50 1.22
CA SER A 46 -0.92 -13.12 1.22
C SER A 46 -0.61 -12.28 2.46
N THR A 47 0.53 -12.56 3.07
CA THR A 47 1.03 -11.80 4.22
C THR A 47 1.61 -10.43 3.83
N CYS A 48 1.73 -10.16 2.54
CA CYS A 48 2.15 -8.86 2.05
C CYS A 48 1.15 -7.76 2.46
N LYS A 49 1.69 -6.65 2.98
CA LYS A 49 1.00 -5.35 3.03
C LYS A 49 0.55 -4.91 1.63
N SER A 50 -0.43 -4.00 1.55
CA SER A 50 -0.76 -3.37 0.26
C SER A 50 0.35 -2.41 -0.18
N PRO A 51 0.42 -2.03 -1.47
CA PRO A 51 1.41 -1.08 -1.95
C PRO A 51 1.43 0.25 -1.17
N GLN A 52 0.27 0.77 -0.77
CA GLN A 52 0.17 1.96 0.09
C GLN A 52 0.94 1.78 1.41
N GLN A 53 0.71 0.65 2.08
CA GLN A 53 1.27 0.40 3.40
C GLN A 53 2.76 0.03 3.34
N MET A 54 3.15 -0.71 2.30
CA MET A 54 4.57 -0.96 2.03
C MET A 54 5.32 0.36 1.77
N PHE A 55 4.74 1.25 0.96
CA PHE A 55 5.35 2.56 0.67
C PHE A 55 5.47 3.41 1.93
N GLY A 56 4.41 3.51 2.75
CA GLY A 56 4.44 4.28 4.00
C GLY A 56 5.54 3.82 4.95
N ALA A 57 5.63 2.50 5.17
CA ALA A 57 6.68 1.92 5.99
C ALA A 57 8.08 2.22 5.43
N LEU A 58 8.30 2.09 4.11
CA LEU A 58 9.58 2.38 3.46
C LEU A 58 9.94 3.88 3.49
N ALA A 59 8.96 4.76 3.32
CA ALA A 59 9.14 6.21 3.40
C ALA A 59 9.65 6.61 4.79
N LYS A 60 9.02 6.10 5.84
CA LYS A 60 9.37 6.43 7.22
C LYS A 60 10.52 5.64 7.82
N THR A 61 11.03 4.61 7.13
CA THR A 61 12.22 3.87 7.56
C THR A 61 13.41 4.18 6.66
N PHE A 62 13.46 3.54 5.49
CA PHE A 62 14.54 3.64 4.53
C PHE A 62 14.75 5.08 4.04
N TYR A 63 13.68 5.77 3.61
CA TYR A 63 13.83 7.11 3.04
C TYR A 63 14.12 8.16 4.12
N ALA A 64 13.41 8.10 5.26
CA ALA A 64 13.69 8.92 6.44
C ALA A 64 15.16 8.85 6.87
N GLN A 65 15.72 7.63 6.95
CA GLN A 65 17.15 7.44 7.23
C GLN A 65 18.03 8.08 6.13
N LYS A 66 17.67 7.90 4.86
CA LYS A 66 18.44 8.43 3.72
C LYS A 66 18.50 9.96 3.72
N VAL A 67 17.43 10.65 4.12
CA VAL A 67 17.36 12.12 4.14
C VAL A 67 17.68 12.74 5.50
N GLY A 68 18.00 11.93 6.52
CA GLY A 68 18.35 12.40 7.86
C GLY A 68 17.18 13.00 8.63
N VAL A 69 15.94 12.60 8.32
CA VAL A 69 14.72 13.07 9.00
C VAL A 69 14.23 11.97 9.93
N LYS A 70 13.80 12.35 11.13
CA LYS A 70 13.19 11.40 12.06
C LYS A 70 11.79 10.97 11.57
N PRO A 71 11.37 9.71 11.73
CA PRO A 71 10.06 9.24 11.27
C PRO A 71 8.88 10.06 11.82
N GLU A 72 8.98 10.56 13.07
CA GLU A 72 7.94 11.37 13.71
C GLU A 72 7.77 12.76 13.07
N ASN A 73 8.79 13.23 12.35
CA ASN A 73 8.80 14.51 11.65
C ASN A 73 8.43 14.37 10.16
N MET A 74 8.06 13.18 9.70
CA MET A 74 7.68 12.92 8.32
C MET A 74 6.18 12.65 8.23
N VAL A 75 5.49 13.38 7.35
CA VAL A 75 4.08 13.17 7.02
C VAL A 75 3.99 12.50 5.66
N VAL A 76 3.40 11.31 5.61
CA VAL A 76 3.12 10.55 4.39
C VAL A 76 1.64 10.69 4.05
N VAL A 77 1.37 11.34 2.92
CA VAL A 77 0.03 11.49 2.35
C VAL A 77 -0.11 10.59 1.14
N SER A 78 -1.12 9.74 1.14
CA SER A 78 -1.42 8.86 0.02
C SER A 78 -2.61 9.36 -0.77
N VAL A 79 -2.50 9.43 -2.10
CA VAL A 79 -3.61 9.78 -2.99
C VAL A 79 -4.13 8.51 -3.66
N MET A 80 -5.41 8.21 -3.45
CA MET A 80 -5.99 6.92 -3.81
C MET A 80 -7.33 7.07 -4.53
N PRO A 81 -7.64 6.21 -5.52
CA PRO A 81 -8.97 6.16 -6.13
C PRO A 81 -10.00 5.43 -5.23
N CYS A 82 -9.70 5.18 -3.96
CA CYS A 82 -10.45 4.30 -3.08
C CYS A 82 -10.69 4.95 -1.71
N THR A 83 -11.93 4.89 -1.21
CA THR A 83 -12.27 5.35 0.15
C THR A 83 -11.86 4.36 1.23
N ALA A 84 -11.86 3.05 0.94
CA ALA A 84 -11.47 2.02 1.90
C ALA A 84 -9.97 2.08 2.26
N LYS A 85 -9.14 2.73 1.43
CA LYS A 85 -7.73 3.00 1.75
C LYS A 85 -7.56 3.93 2.96
N LYS A 86 -8.53 4.81 3.24
CA LYS A 86 -8.54 5.61 4.48
C LYS A 86 -8.67 4.72 5.71
N PHE A 87 -9.57 3.74 5.65
CA PHE A 87 -9.73 2.75 6.73
C PHE A 87 -8.47 1.91 6.90
N GLU A 88 -7.87 1.44 5.80
CA GLU A 88 -6.61 0.69 5.86
C GLU A 88 -5.49 1.46 6.55
N ALA A 89 -5.34 2.76 6.23
CA ALA A 89 -4.36 3.63 6.84
C ALA A 89 -4.59 3.89 8.33
N GLN A 90 -5.75 3.57 8.88
CA GLN A 90 -6.08 3.78 10.29
C GLN A 90 -6.07 2.48 11.11
N ARG A 91 -5.70 1.34 10.50
CA ARG A 91 -5.58 0.08 11.21
C ARG A 91 -4.43 0.14 12.21
N GLY A 92 -4.67 -0.31 13.44
CA GLY A 92 -3.73 -0.14 14.56
C GLY A 92 -2.39 -0.86 14.38
N GLU A 93 -2.35 -1.88 13.52
CA GLU A 93 -1.16 -2.62 13.13
C GLU A 93 -0.35 -1.98 11.99
N MET A 94 -0.79 -0.85 11.40
CA MET A 94 -0.10 -0.18 10.30
C MET A 94 0.92 0.83 10.81
N ASN A 95 1.91 0.32 11.56
CA ASN A 95 2.90 1.13 12.27
C ASN A 95 4.31 0.47 12.34
N ASP A 96 4.69 -0.29 11.31
CA ASP A 96 6.00 -1.00 11.31
C ASP A 96 7.19 -0.03 11.35
N SER A 97 6.98 1.22 10.93
CA SER A 97 7.97 2.30 11.03
C SER A 97 8.19 2.84 12.45
N GLY A 98 7.44 2.35 13.45
CA GLY A 98 7.45 2.87 14.83
C GLY A 98 6.49 4.05 15.05
N VAL A 99 5.93 4.59 13.98
CA VAL A 99 4.84 5.57 13.93
C VAL A 99 3.81 5.12 12.91
N GLN A 100 2.73 5.87 12.72
CA GLN A 100 1.76 5.57 11.67
C GLN A 100 2.44 5.51 10.29
N ASP A 101 2.33 4.39 9.56
CA ASP A 101 3.03 4.22 8.28
C ASP A 101 2.54 5.21 7.21
N VAL A 102 1.22 5.46 7.17
CA VAL A 102 0.57 6.45 6.30
C VAL A 102 -0.35 7.35 7.13
N ASP A 103 -0.06 8.65 7.19
CA ASP A 103 -0.76 9.58 8.07
C ASP A 103 -2.12 10.01 7.51
N TYR A 104 -2.18 10.28 6.21
CA TYR A 104 -3.38 10.76 5.55
C TYR A 104 -3.62 10.06 4.22
N VAL A 105 -4.90 9.88 3.89
CA VAL A 105 -5.32 9.38 2.58
C VAL A 105 -6.34 10.33 1.98
N LEU A 106 -5.99 10.88 0.82
CA LEU A 106 -6.86 11.69 -0.03
C LEU A 106 -7.43 10.81 -1.14
N THR A 107 -8.70 11.02 -1.44
CA THR A 107 -9.29 10.49 -2.67
C THR A 107 -8.87 11.34 -3.86
N THR A 108 -8.93 10.79 -5.08
CA THR A 108 -8.73 11.56 -6.32
C THR A 108 -9.61 12.82 -6.37
N ARG A 109 -10.85 12.74 -5.87
CA ARG A 109 -11.76 13.90 -5.79
C ARG A 109 -11.30 14.96 -4.81
N GLU A 110 -10.73 14.56 -3.67
CA GLU A 110 -10.22 15.51 -2.68
C GLU A 110 -8.98 16.23 -3.19
N LEU A 111 -8.06 15.50 -3.85
CA LEU A 111 -6.91 16.14 -4.51
C LEU A 111 -7.36 17.12 -5.60
N GLY A 112 -8.31 16.73 -6.46
CA GLY A 112 -8.84 17.61 -7.50
C GLY A 112 -9.38 18.93 -6.93
N ARG A 113 -10.17 18.86 -5.85
CA ARG A 113 -10.68 20.06 -5.15
C ARG A 113 -9.57 20.90 -4.52
N MET A 114 -8.48 20.29 -4.03
CA MET A 114 -7.34 21.03 -3.50
C MET A 114 -6.60 21.80 -4.58
N ILE A 115 -6.43 21.19 -5.76
CA ILE A 115 -5.82 21.84 -6.94
C ILE A 115 -6.67 23.02 -7.39
N GLU A 116 -7.99 22.83 -7.54
CA GLU A 116 -8.93 23.91 -7.88
C GLU A 116 -8.94 25.01 -6.82
N GLY A 117 -9.01 24.64 -5.54
CA GLY A 117 -9.03 25.57 -4.41
C GLY A 117 -7.73 26.37 -4.23
N ALA A 118 -6.60 25.85 -4.72
CA ALA A 118 -5.33 26.56 -4.77
C ALA A 118 -5.20 27.51 -5.98
N GLY A 119 -6.16 27.50 -6.90
CA GLY A 119 -6.12 28.31 -8.12
C GLY A 119 -5.10 27.83 -9.17
N ILE A 120 -4.75 26.54 -9.15
CA ILE A 120 -3.78 25.95 -10.08
C ILE A 120 -4.49 25.55 -11.39
N ASP A 121 -4.02 26.07 -12.52
CA ASP A 121 -4.43 25.58 -13.85
C ASP A 121 -3.68 24.29 -14.19
N PHE A 122 -4.24 23.16 -13.77
CA PHE A 122 -3.63 21.84 -13.91
C PHE A 122 -3.30 21.46 -15.36
N ASN A 123 -4.11 21.88 -16.32
CA ASN A 123 -3.92 21.51 -17.74
C ASN A 123 -2.76 22.25 -18.39
N SER A 124 -2.29 23.33 -17.77
CA SER A 124 -1.16 24.14 -18.23
C SER A 124 0.19 23.72 -17.65
N LEU A 125 0.21 22.79 -16.69
CA LEU A 125 1.44 22.37 -16.00
C LEU A 125 2.36 21.59 -16.93
N GLU A 126 3.66 21.87 -16.83
CA GLU A 126 4.69 21.08 -17.49
C GLU A 126 4.85 19.73 -16.80
N GLU A 127 5.17 18.69 -17.58
CA GLU A 127 5.49 17.38 -17.04
C GLU A 127 6.77 17.44 -16.19
N GLN A 128 6.76 16.73 -15.06
CA GLN A 128 7.90 16.63 -14.15
C GLN A 128 8.20 15.17 -13.82
N GLU A 129 9.47 14.90 -13.51
CA GLU A 129 9.90 13.58 -13.07
C GLU A 129 9.56 13.34 -11.59
N MET A 130 9.27 12.08 -11.25
CA MET A 130 9.05 11.66 -9.87
C MET A 130 10.36 11.59 -9.09
N ASP A 131 10.30 11.82 -7.77
CA ASP A 131 11.47 11.81 -6.89
C ASP A 131 12.19 10.46 -6.84
N THR A 132 13.53 10.48 -6.76
CA THR A 132 14.33 9.25 -6.60
C THR A 132 14.67 8.94 -5.14
N PRO A 133 14.71 7.66 -4.72
CA PRO A 133 14.48 6.46 -5.51
C PRO A 133 13.02 5.96 -5.48
N LEU A 134 12.16 6.53 -4.63
CA LEU A 134 10.84 5.96 -4.33
C LEU A 134 9.78 6.22 -5.40
N GLY A 135 10.00 7.16 -6.31
CA GLY A 135 9.10 7.51 -7.41
C GLY A 135 9.30 6.69 -8.69
N LEU A 136 10.27 5.77 -8.72
CA LEU A 136 10.50 4.91 -9.88
C LEU A 136 9.41 3.83 -9.98
N SER A 137 8.82 3.67 -11.16
CA SER A 137 7.78 2.66 -11.45
C SER A 137 8.21 1.73 -12.60
N SER A 138 7.53 0.60 -12.73
CA SER A 138 7.63 -0.31 -13.88
C SER A 138 6.23 -0.55 -14.45
N GLY A 139 6.12 -0.98 -15.70
CA GLY A 139 4.82 -1.23 -16.32
C GLY A 139 3.94 -2.23 -15.57
N ALA A 140 4.52 -3.17 -14.81
CA ALA A 140 3.77 -4.08 -13.95
C ALA A 140 3.10 -3.39 -12.76
N ALA A 141 3.72 -2.31 -12.24
CA ALA A 141 3.13 -1.49 -11.18
C ALA A 141 2.02 -0.60 -11.73
N ASP A 142 2.19 -0.04 -12.93
CA ASP A 142 1.21 0.86 -13.55
C ASP A 142 -0.13 0.15 -13.85
N ILE A 143 -0.08 -1.13 -14.26
CA ILE A 143 -1.29 -1.92 -14.50
C ILE A 143 -1.99 -2.41 -13.24
N PHE A 144 -1.46 -2.16 -12.04
CA PHE A 144 -2.07 -2.59 -10.78
C PHE A 144 -3.49 -2.01 -10.57
N ALA A 145 -3.76 -0.84 -11.16
CA ALA A 145 -5.02 -0.13 -11.05
C ALA A 145 -5.84 -0.11 -12.36
N ASN A 146 -5.43 -0.88 -13.39
CA ASN A 146 -6.15 -1.01 -14.66
C ASN A 146 -7.28 -2.05 -14.60
#